data_AF-A0A371Q7L5-F1
#
_entry.id   AF-A0A371Q7L5-F1
#
_cell.length_a   1.000
_cell.length_b   1.000
_cell.length_c   1.000
_cell.angle_alpha   90.00
_cell.angle_beta   90.00
_cell.angle_gamma   90.00
#
_symmetry.space_group_name_H-M   'P 1'
#
loop_
_entity.id
_entity.type
_entity.pdbx_description
1 polymer ?
#
loop_
_entity_poly.entity_id
_entity_poly.type
_entity_poly.pdbx_seq_one_letter_code
_entity_poly.pdbx_strand_id
1 'polypeptide(L)'
;MNFFHNPNSHPDRNPDNMSERVYLRLIADDMLPPEIVDAYEYVRPVAEGLVEALSLDLGDAVSMLRDCDVAQYGGLEKLRAAGRANLLKDPFEYDTAELDDGTVLHLVAGDSHYVGSQVLVLDEVMRTTHGHPPPPEGVLVAVPGRHHFAFHPIMDHHAGTAVKALASFGLESYENDADEGNGPISPYLYWWRDGTLTSLTAFDNRDGTLTIEVPGELEPIMGPSA
;
A
#
# COMPACT_ATOMS: atom_id res chain seq x y z
N MET A 1 37.31 -23.99 11.83
CA MET A 1 36.44 -24.28 10.67
C MET A 1 35.43 -23.14 10.60
N ASN A 2 35.66 -22.16 9.72
CA ASN A 2 34.72 -21.07 9.50
C ASN A 2 33.59 -21.57 8.60
N PHE A 3 32.40 -21.75 9.17
CA PHE A 3 31.17 -21.85 8.39
C PHE A 3 30.79 -20.43 7.97
N PHE A 4 31.27 -20.01 6.80
CA PHE A 4 30.61 -18.91 6.08
C PHE A 4 29.28 -19.47 5.56
N HIS A 5 28.20 -19.24 6.30
CA HIS A 5 26.85 -19.39 5.77
C HIS A 5 26.68 -18.31 4.70
N ASN A 6 26.62 -18.72 3.43
CA ASN A 6 26.30 -17.82 2.34
C ASN A 6 24.82 -17.42 2.48
N PRO A 7 24.48 -16.14 2.74
CA PRO A 7 23.08 -15.72 2.86
C PRO A 7 22.29 -15.91 1.54
N ASN A 8 22.97 -16.21 0.43
CA ASN A 8 22.35 -16.47 -0.87
C ASN A 8 21.94 -17.94 -1.12
N SER A 9 22.13 -18.85 -0.16
CA SER A 9 21.75 -20.27 -0.31
C SER A 9 20.49 -20.63 0.47
N HIS A 10 19.40 -19.87 0.29
CA HIS A 10 18.07 -20.40 0.60
C HIS A 10 17.60 -21.26 -0.58
N PRO A 11 17.13 -22.51 -0.36
CA PRO A 11 16.63 -23.39 -1.44
C PRO A 11 15.50 -22.76 -2.26
N ASP A 12 14.85 -21.73 -1.69
CA ASP A 12 13.75 -20.97 -2.28
C ASP A 12 14.14 -19.90 -3.29
N ARG A 13 15.42 -19.56 -3.41
CA ARG A 13 15.94 -18.58 -4.39
C ARG A 13 16.31 -19.22 -5.73
N ASN A 14 15.47 -20.14 -6.20
CA ASN A 14 15.62 -20.78 -7.50
C ASN A 14 15.22 -19.78 -8.62
N PRO A 15 16.08 -19.51 -9.61
CA PRO A 15 15.75 -18.61 -10.71
C PRO A 15 14.51 -19.04 -11.52
N ASP A 16 14.24 -20.34 -11.61
CA ASP A 16 13.23 -20.91 -12.51
C ASP A 16 11.79 -20.64 -12.06
N ASN A 17 11.55 -20.35 -10.77
CA ASN A 17 10.23 -20.01 -10.22
C ASN A 17 10.14 -18.58 -9.65
N MET A 18 11.17 -17.76 -9.83
CA MET A 18 11.25 -16.42 -9.27
C MET A 18 10.04 -15.55 -9.68
N SER A 19 9.61 -15.61 -10.94
CA SER A 19 8.48 -14.80 -11.41
C SER A 19 7.15 -15.14 -10.75
N GLU A 20 6.99 -16.33 -10.16
CA GLU A 20 5.77 -16.75 -9.48
C GLU A 20 5.75 -16.33 -8.00
N ARG A 21 6.90 -15.93 -7.46
CA ARG A 21 7.09 -15.64 -6.04
C ARG A 21 7.47 -14.18 -5.77
N VAL A 22 7.75 -13.41 -6.81
CA VAL A 22 8.01 -11.98 -6.69
C VAL A 22 6.72 -11.21 -6.64
N TYR A 23 6.63 -10.24 -5.72
CA TYR A 23 5.50 -9.34 -5.56
C TYR A 23 5.96 -7.89 -5.61
N LEU A 24 5.11 -7.01 -6.15
CA LEU A 24 5.21 -5.60 -5.82
C LEU A 24 4.78 -5.43 -4.36
N ARG A 25 5.57 -4.69 -3.60
CA ARG A 25 5.34 -4.47 -2.18
C ARG A 25 5.30 -2.99 -1.89
N LEU A 26 4.21 -2.54 -1.28
CA LEU A 26 4.11 -1.23 -0.67
C LEU A 26 4.65 -1.34 0.76
N ILE A 27 5.53 -0.43 1.14
CA ILE A 27 6.09 -0.32 2.49
C ILE A 27 6.18 1.15 2.91
N ALA A 28 6.31 1.36 4.22
CA ALA A 28 6.71 2.65 4.77
C ALA A 28 8.09 3.07 4.23
N ASP A 29 8.31 4.37 4.01
CA ASP A 29 9.58 4.88 3.50
C ASP A 29 10.74 4.74 4.51
N ASP A 30 10.44 4.81 5.81
CA ASP A 30 11.38 4.62 6.91
C ASP A 30 11.94 3.19 7.06
N MET A 31 11.31 2.20 6.40
CA MET A 31 11.80 0.82 6.31
C MET A 31 13.08 0.69 5.48
N LEU A 32 13.45 1.73 4.72
CA LEU A 32 14.71 1.82 3.98
C LEU A 32 15.57 2.96 4.54
N PRO A 33 16.15 2.78 5.74
CA PRO A 33 16.94 3.83 6.35
C PRO A 33 18.23 4.09 5.53
N PRO A 34 18.85 5.27 5.69
CA PRO A 34 19.97 5.72 4.84
C PRO A 34 21.15 4.75 4.78
N GLU A 35 21.33 3.89 5.78
CA GLU A 35 22.41 2.92 5.86
C GLU A 35 22.26 1.77 4.85
N ILE A 36 21.05 1.50 4.36
CA ILE A 36 20.77 0.40 3.42
C ILE A 36 20.16 0.86 2.10
N VAL A 37 19.72 2.12 1.99
CA VAL A 37 19.01 2.65 0.82
C VAL A 37 19.80 2.49 -0.49
N ASP A 38 21.13 2.57 -0.43
CA ASP A 38 22.04 2.37 -1.57
C ASP A 38 22.01 0.94 -2.15
N ALA A 39 21.42 -0.03 -1.43
CA ALA A 39 21.22 -1.40 -1.94
C ALA A 39 19.84 -1.59 -2.60
N TYR A 40 19.02 -0.54 -2.65
CA TYR A 40 17.65 -0.53 -3.15
C TYR A 40 17.38 0.68 -4.05
N GLU A 41 18.35 1.08 -4.88
CA GLU A 41 18.24 2.25 -5.77
C GLU A 41 17.04 2.17 -6.73
N TYR A 42 16.57 0.96 -7.05
CA TYR A 42 15.38 0.77 -7.89
C TYR A 42 14.05 1.20 -7.24
N VAL A 43 14.00 1.29 -5.91
CA VAL A 43 12.79 1.62 -5.15
C VAL A 43 12.34 3.04 -5.52
N ARG A 44 11.03 3.23 -5.64
CA ARG A 44 10.46 4.53 -6.02
C ARG A 44 9.41 5.00 -5.02
N PRO A 45 9.35 6.31 -4.73
CA PRO A 45 8.23 6.89 -4.00
C PRO A 45 6.90 6.63 -4.74
N VAL A 46 5.87 6.31 -3.97
CA VAL A 46 4.48 6.16 -4.43
C VAL A 46 3.66 7.37 -4.01
N ALA A 47 3.82 7.78 -2.76
CA ALA A 47 3.27 8.99 -2.15
C ALA A 47 4.17 9.37 -0.95
N GLU A 48 3.84 10.45 -0.25
CA GLU A 48 4.48 10.75 1.03
C GLU A 48 4.33 9.58 2.01
N GLY A 49 5.42 9.15 2.65
CA GLY A 49 5.43 8.01 3.57
C GLY A 49 5.41 6.63 2.90
N LEU A 50 5.29 6.54 1.57
CA LEU A 50 5.09 5.27 0.85
C LEU A 50 6.10 5.06 -0.27
N VAL A 51 6.69 3.87 -0.30
CA VAL A 51 7.56 3.43 -1.41
C VAL A 51 7.15 2.07 -1.97
N GLU A 52 7.36 1.91 -3.28
CA GLU A 52 7.18 0.64 -3.98
C GLU A 52 8.53 -0.08 -4.11
N ALA A 53 8.56 -1.32 -3.62
CA ALA A 53 9.69 -2.22 -3.73
C ALA A 53 9.29 -3.58 -4.32
N LEU A 54 10.30 -4.43 -4.49
CA LEU A 54 10.12 -5.83 -4.88
C LEU A 54 10.48 -6.73 -3.71
N SER A 55 9.63 -7.72 -3.45
CA SER A 55 9.91 -8.75 -2.48
C SER A 55 9.70 -10.14 -3.06
N LEU A 56 10.34 -11.10 -2.43
CA LEU A 56 10.20 -12.52 -2.67
C LEU A 56 9.40 -13.15 -1.54
N ASP A 57 8.33 -13.85 -1.91
CA ASP A 57 7.56 -14.69 -1.00
C ASP A 57 8.29 -16.02 -0.77
N LEU A 58 8.66 -16.26 0.49
CA LEU A 58 9.33 -17.49 0.95
C LEU A 58 8.34 -18.47 1.59
N GLY A 59 7.04 -18.17 1.59
CA GLY A 59 5.98 -18.98 2.18
C GLY A 59 5.67 -18.57 3.61
N ASP A 60 6.62 -18.73 4.53
CA ASP A 60 6.50 -18.31 5.94
C ASP A 60 7.20 -16.97 6.25
N ALA A 61 7.89 -16.41 5.26
CA ALA A 61 8.62 -15.16 5.37
C ALA A 61 8.59 -14.37 4.06
N VAL A 62 8.90 -13.09 4.15
CA VAL A 62 9.08 -12.21 2.99
C VAL A 62 10.50 -11.65 3.00
N SER A 63 11.16 -11.66 1.85
CA SER A 63 12.49 -11.06 1.67
C SER A 63 12.43 -9.96 0.65
N MET A 64 12.84 -8.74 1.02
CA MET A 64 13.06 -7.66 0.07
C MET A 64 14.19 -8.03 -0.91
N LEU A 65 14.03 -7.67 -2.18
CA LEU A 65 15.06 -7.85 -3.20
C LEU A 65 15.94 -6.61 -3.27
N ARG A 66 17.27 -6.77 -3.23
CA ARG A 66 18.23 -5.69 -3.46
C ARG A 66 18.51 -5.51 -4.95
N ASP A 67 19.18 -4.43 -5.33
CA ASP A 67 19.62 -4.18 -6.71
C ASP A 67 20.39 -5.36 -7.33
N CYS A 68 21.25 -6.01 -6.54
CA CYS A 68 22.01 -7.17 -7.00
C CYS A 68 21.13 -8.40 -7.26
N ASP A 69 20.10 -8.63 -6.44
CA ASP A 69 19.13 -9.69 -6.64
C ASP A 69 18.28 -9.38 -7.90
N VAL A 70 17.84 -8.13 -8.07
CA VAL A 70 17.10 -7.67 -9.26
C VAL A 70 17.89 -7.90 -10.55
N ALA A 71 19.17 -7.52 -10.56
CA ALA A 71 20.06 -7.74 -11.71
C ALA A 71 20.25 -9.25 -12.01
N GLN A 72 20.40 -10.06 -10.97
CA GLN A 72 20.59 -11.51 -11.09
C GLN A 72 19.36 -12.21 -11.70
N TYR A 73 18.15 -11.77 -11.37
CA TYR A 73 16.91 -12.50 -11.72
C TYR A 73 16.18 -11.99 -12.97
N GLY A 74 16.87 -11.23 -13.82
CA GLY A 74 16.37 -10.83 -15.13
C GLY A 74 15.90 -9.39 -15.24
N GLY A 75 16.26 -8.55 -14.26
CA GLY A 75 16.12 -7.10 -14.33
C GLY A 75 14.79 -6.56 -13.85
N LEU A 76 14.80 -5.26 -13.58
CA LEU A 76 13.73 -4.54 -12.88
C LEU A 76 12.37 -4.61 -13.58
N GLU A 77 12.30 -4.35 -14.90
CA GLU A 77 11.03 -4.33 -15.61
C GLU A 77 10.34 -5.70 -15.61
N LYS A 78 11.11 -6.77 -15.83
CA LYS A 78 10.60 -8.14 -15.79
C LYS A 78 10.02 -8.47 -14.42
N LEU A 79 10.76 -8.12 -13.36
CA LEU A 79 10.35 -8.42 -11.99
C LEU A 79 9.16 -7.55 -11.53
N ARG A 80 9.09 -6.27 -11.93
CA ARG A 80 7.91 -5.43 -11.70
C ARG A 80 6.67 -5.98 -12.40
N ALA A 81 6.80 -6.40 -13.65
CA ALA A 81 5.68 -6.99 -14.39
C ALA A 81 5.18 -8.29 -13.73
N ALA A 82 6.10 -9.16 -13.32
CA ALA A 82 5.77 -10.38 -12.57
C ALA A 82 5.12 -10.06 -11.21
N GLY A 83 5.72 -9.13 -10.46
CA GLY A 83 5.21 -8.67 -9.16
C GLY A 83 3.80 -8.11 -9.24
N ARG A 84 3.52 -7.29 -10.26
CA ARG A 84 2.17 -6.78 -10.51
C ARG A 84 1.21 -7.90 -10.86
N ALA A 85 1.62 -8.86 -11.69
CA ALA A 85 0.78 -9.98 -12.10
C ALA A 85 0.43 -10.92 -10.94
N ASN A 86 1.32 -11.08 -9.96
CA ASN A 86 1.05 -11.87 -8.75
C ASN A 86 0.13 -11.11 -7.79
N LEU A 87 0.36 -9.81 -7.59
CA LEU A 87 -0.50 -8.95 -6.78
C LEU A 87 -1.96 -8.95 -7.27
N LEU A 88 -2.17 -8.98 -8.58
CA LEU A 88 -3.51 -9.09 -9.20
C LEU A 88 -4.23 -10.42 -8.92
N LYS A 89 -3.48 -11.48 -8.62
CA LYS A 89 -4.04 -12.82 -8.33
C LYS A 89 -4.11 -13.09 -6.83
N ASP A 90 -3.51 -12.21 -6.03
CA ASP A 90 -3.39 -12.41 -4.60
C ASP A 90 -4.78 -12.32 -3.95
N PRO A 91 -5.17 -13.33 -3.15
CA PRO A 91 -6.50 -13.40 -2.60
C PRO A 91 -6.70 -12.37 -1.50
N PHE A 92 -7.90 -11.80 -1.45
CA PHE A 92 -8.35 -10.94 -0.37
C PHE A 92 -9.83 -11.18 -0.09
N GLU A 93 -10.24 -10.81 1.11
CA GLU A 93 -11.62 -10.68 1.53
C GLU A 93 -12.08 -9.23 1.34
N TYR A 94 -13.35 -9.07 1.02
CA TYR A 94 -13.97 -7.78 0.75
C TYR A 94 -15.27 -7.65 1.54
N ASP A 95 -15.41 -6.51 2.23
CA ASP A 95 -16.59 -6.15 2.97
C ASP A 95 -16.88 -4.64 2.83
N THR A 96 -18.02 -4.20 3.34
CA THR A 96 -18.43 -2.79 3.36
C THR A 96 -18.91 -2.38 4.74
N ALA A 97 -18.52 -1.19 5.19
CA ALA A 97 -19.06 -0.54 6.37
C ALA A 97 -19.89 0.68 5.96
N GLU A 98 -21.18 0.67 6.27
CA GLU A 98 -22.10 1.79 6.04
C GLU A 98 -22.18 2.65 7.31
N LEU A 99 -22.01 3.96 7.15
CA LEU A 99 -22.13 4.95 8.22
C LEU A 99 -23.57 5.50 8.32
N ASP A 100 -23.90 6.19 9.40
CA ASP A 100 -25.25 6.69 9.69
C ASP A 100 -25.83 7.62 8.60
N ASP A 101 -24.96 8.33 7.86
CA ASP A 101 -25.36 9.23 6.77
C ASP A 101 -25.45 8.53 5.40
N GLY A 102 -25.22 7.21 5.34
CA GLY A 102 -25.21 6.42 4.11
C GLY A 102 -23.85 6.36 3.41
N THR A 103 -22.81 7.00 3.95
CA THR A 103 -21.44 6.85 3.45
C THR A 103 -21.00 5.39 3.56
N VAL A 104 -20.51 4.81 2.46
CA VAL A 104 -20.00 3.43 2.43
C VAL A 104 -18.47 3.44 2.35
N LEU A 105 -17.82 2.77 3.30
CA LEU A 105 -16.40 2.44 3.24
C LEU A 105 -16.24 1.01 2.73
N HIS A 106 -15.30 0.82 1.81
CA HIS A 106 -14.94 -0.48 1.27
C HIS A 106 -13.71 -1.00 2.00
N LEU A 107 -13.82 -2.18 2.60
CA LEU A 107 -12.77 -2.80 3.41
C LEU A 107 -12.18 -3.98 2.64
N VAL A 108 -10.86 -4.03 2.56
CA VAL A 108 -10.11 -5.12 1.94
C VAL A 108 -9.12 -5.65 2.95
N ALA A 109 -9.19 -6.95 3.25
CA ALA A 109 -8.37 -7.59 4.26
C ALA A 109 -8.01 -9.03 3.86
N GLY A 110 -7.02 -9.63 4.51
CA GLY A 110 -6.74 -11.06 4.33
C GLY A 110 -5.43 -11.49 4.98
N ASP A 111 -5.17 -12.80 4.94
CA ASP A 111 -3.99 -13.40 5.57
C ASP A 111 -2.68 -13.09 4.82
N SER A 112 -2.77 -12.74 3.53
CA SER A 112 -1.60 -12.44 2.70
C SER A 112 -0.89 -11.17 3.16
N HIS A 113 0.45 -11.24 3.23
CA HIS A 113 1.31 -10.08 3.52
C HIS A 113 1.32 -8.99 2.43
N TYR A 114 0.53 -9.15 1.37
CA TYR A 114 0.49 -8.28 0.21
C TYR A 114 -0.86 -7.59 -0.01
N VAL A 115 -1.86 -7.84 0.84
CA VAL A 115 -3.20 -7.22 0.71
C VAL A 115 -3.11 -5.69 0.69
N GLY A 116 -2.39 -5.09 1.65
CA GLY A 116 -2.16 -3.64 1.67
C GLY A 116 -1.42 -3.12 0.43
N SER A 117 -0.59 -3.97 -0.21
CA SER A 117 0.08 -3.61 -1.47
C SER A 117 -0.87 -3.56 -2.66
N GLN A 118 -2.06 -4.18 -2.60
CA GLN A 118 -3.03 -4.19 -3.70
C GLN A 118 -3.59 -2.81 -4.05
N VAL A 119 -3.36 -1.79 -3.21
CA VAL A 119 -3.60 -0.39 -3.58
C VAL A 119 -2.80 0.04 -4.83
N LEU A 120 -1.64 -0.58 -5.11
CA LEU A 120 -0.85 -0.33 -6.32
C LEU A 120 -1.57 -0.78 -7.61
N VAL A 121 -2.62 -1.59 -7.47
CA VAL A 121 -3.50 -2.08 -8.54
C VAL A 121 -4.97 -1.80 -8.19
N LEU A 122 -5.24 -0.68 -7.49
CA LEU A 122 -6.55 -0.31 -6.97
C LEU A 122 -7.65 -0.35 -8.04
N ASP A 123 -7.32 0.02 -9.28
CA ASP A 123 -8.26 0.01 -10.39
C ASP A 123 -8.85 -1.38 -10.66
N GLU A 124 -8.04 -2.43 -10.52
CA GLU A 124 -8.49 -3.82 -10.67
C GLU A 124 -9.18 -4.35 -9.41
N VAL A 125 -8.75 -3.92 -8.22
CA VAL A 125 -9.44 -4.23 -6.96
C VAL A 125 -10.88 -3.72 -7.03
N MET A 126 -11.10 -2.48 -7.47
CA MET A 126 -12.44 -1.91 -7.57
C MET A 126 -13.33 -2.64 -8.58
N ARG A 127 -12.78 -2.97 -9.76
CA ARG A 127 -13.51 -3.78 -10.77
C ARG A 127 -13.91 -5.15 -10.24
N THR A 128 -13.05 -5.79 -9.43
CA THR A 128 -13.29 -7.13 -8.88
C THR A 128 -14.27 -7.11 -7.70
N THR A 129 -14.25 -6.05 -6.88
CA THR A 129 -15.05 -5.97 -5.64
C THR A 129 -16.48 -5.52 -5.87
N HIS A 130 -16.67 -4.35 -6.46
CA HIS A 130 -17.99 -3.74 -6.66
C HIS A 130 -18.29 -3.45 -8.13
N GLY A 131 -17.50 -3.99 -9.06
CA GLY A 131 -17.83 -4.01 -10.49
C GLY A 131 -17.63 -2.68 -11.22
N HIS A 132 -17.10 -1.66 -10.55
CA HIS A 132 -16.92 -0.33 -11.12
C HIS A 132 -15.45 0.08 -11.14
N PRO A 133 -14.98 0.76 -12.19
CA PRO A 133 -13.66 1.38 -12.17
C PRO A 133 -13.65 2.57 -11.20
N PRO A 134 -12.46 3.04 -10.79
CA PRO A 134 -12.33 4.31 -10.09
C PRO A 134 -13.05 5.46 -10.83
N PRO A 135 -13.79 6.34 -10.12
CA PRO A 135 -14.43 7.49 -10.74
C PRO A 135 -13.38 8.56 -11.14
N PRO A 136 -13.72 9.47 -12.08
CA PRO A 136 -12.81 10.56 -12.51
C PRO A 136 -12.33 11.48 -11.38
N GLU A 137 -13.15 11.63 -10.35
CA GLU A 137 -12.89 12.41 -9.14
C GLU A 137 -11.90 11.69 -8.19
N GLY A 138 -11.63 10.41 -8.42
CA GLY A 138 -10.68 9.62 -7.66
C GLY A 138 -11.27 8.88 -6.46
N VAL A 139 -10.39 8.37 -5.62
CA VAL A 139 -10.72 7.46 -4.52
C VAL A 139 -9.94 7.88 -3.28
N LEU A 140 -10.61 7.98 -2.14
CA LEU A 140 -9.95 8.14 -0.85
C LEU A 140 -9.48 6.78 -0.36
N VAL A 141 -8.25 6.68 0.14
CA VAL A 141 -7.64 5.40 0.52
C VAL A 141 -6.82 5.54 1.80
N ALA A 142 -6.97 4.60 2.74
CA ALA A 142 -6.11 4.45 3.90
C ALA A 142 -5.47 3.05 3.88
N VAL A 143 -4.14 2.98 4.06
CA VAL A 143 -3.35 1.74 4.01
C VAL A 143 -2.53 1.59 5.31
N PRO A 144 -3.20 1.27 6.43
CA PRO A 144 -2.57 1.19 7.75
C PRO A 144 -1.52 0.08 7.87
N GLY A 145 -1.71 -1.05 7.18
CA GLY A 145 -0.83 -2.20 7.32
C GLY A 145 -0.80 -3.13 6.11
N ARG A 146 0.10 -4.11 6.16
CA ARG A 146 0.35 -5.03 5.04
C ARG A 146 -0.82 -5.97 4.73
N HIS A 147 -1.72 -6.17 5.69
CA HIS A 147 -2.79 -7.17 5.64
C HIS A 147 -4.16 -6.58 5.31
N HIS A 148 -4.29 -5.25 5.26
CA HIS A 148 -5.58 -4.62 5.01
C HIS A 148 -5.46 -3.16 4.57
N PHE A 149 -6.49 -2.68 3.89
CA PHE A 149 -6.70 -1.27 3.57
C PHE A 149 -8.19 -0.97 3.41
N ALA A 150 -8.54 0.31 3.43
CA ALA A 150 -9.91 0.76 3.20
C ALA A 150 -9.94 1.87 2.16
N PHE A 151 -11.03 1.97 1.43
CA PHE A 151 -11.21 3.01 0.42
C PHE A 151 -12.65 3.49 0.29
N HIS A 152 -12.82 4.68 -0.29
CA HIS A 152 -14.11 5.27 -0.62
C HIS A 152 -14.02 5.95 -2.00
N PRO A 153 -14.76 5.47 -3.03
CA PRO A 153 -14.85 6.13 -4.32
C PRO A 153 -15.58 7.47 -4.20
N ILE A 154 -15.00 8.55 -4.72
CA ILE A 154 -15.63 9.87 -4.66
C ILE A 154 -16.69 9.98 -5.75
N MET A 155 -17.95 9.76 -5.41
CA MET A 155 -19.07 9.77 -6.36
C MET A 155 -20.11 10.86 -6.08
N ASP A 156 -20.10 11.43 -4.88
CA ASP A 156 -21.12 12.36 -4.40
C ASP A 156 -20.62 13.20 -3.21
N HIS A 157 -21.56 13.81 -2.49
CA HIS A 157 -21.34 14.66 -1.33
C HIS A 157 -20.83 13.95 -0.05
N HIS A 158 -20.69 12.63 -0.02
CA HIS A 158 -20.22 11.89 1.16
C HIS A 158 -18.70 11.96 1.38
N ALA A 159 -17.96 12.56 0.45
CA ALA A 159 -16.49 12.65 0.53
C ALA A 159 -16.00 13.28 1.85
N GLY A 160 -16.70 14.28 2.39
CA GLY A 160 -16.35 14.91 3.67
C GLY A 160 -16.44 13.95 4.87
N THR A 161 -17.50 13.13 4.95
CA THR A 161 -17.64 12.11 5.99
C THR A 161 -16.61 11.00 5.80
N ALA A 162 -16.42 10.55 4.56
CA ALA A 162 -15.46 9.50 4.23
C ALA A 162 -14.01 9.89 4.59
N VAL A 163 -13.60 11.14 4.37
CA VAL A 163 -12.28 11.65 4.78
C VAL A 163 -12.07 11.45 6.28
N LYS A 164 -13.04 11.86 7.11
CA LYS A 164 -12.92 11.74 8.57
C LYS A 164 -12.85 10.27 9.00
N ALA A 165 -13.74 9.44 8.46
CA ALA A 165 -13.84 8.04 8.84
C ALA A 165 -12.60 7.24 8.41
N LEU A 166 -12.09 7.45 7.20
CA LEU A 166 -10.88 6.79 6.71
C LEU A 166 -9.60 7.30 7.41
N ALA A 167 -9.53 8.57 7.78
CA ALA A 167 -8.42 9.10 8.56
C ALA A 167 -8.37 8.48 9.96
N SER A 168 -9.52 8.38 10.66
CA SER A 168 -9.60 7.69 11.95
C SER A 168 -9.24 6.21 11.84
N PHE A 169 -9.81 5.50 10.84
CA PHE A 169 -9.47 4.11 10.58
C PHE A 169 -7.98 3.92 10.31
N GLY A 170 -7.38 4.76 9.45
CA GLY A 170 -5.97 4.67 9.09
C GLY A 170 -5.06 4.81 10.31
N LEU A 171 -5.32 5.79 11.17
CA LEU A 171 -4.53 6.01 12.38
C LEU A 171 -4.71 4.88 13.40
N GLU A 172 -5.95 4.53 13.75
CA GLU A 172 -6.24 3.51 14.77
C GLU A 172 -5.71 2.14 14.36
N SER A 173 -5.92 1.73 13.11
CA SER A 173 -5.39 0.46 12.60
C SER A 173 -3.87 0.44 12.50
N TYR A 174 -3.25 1.56 12.12
CA TYR A 174 -1.79 1.67 12.07
C TYR A 174 -1.18 1.50 13.46
N GLU A 175 -1.74 2.16 14.48
CA GLU A 175 -1.26 2.05 15.87
C GLU A 175 -1.37 0.61 16.38
N ASN A 176 -2.52 -0.05 16.13
CA ASN A 176 -2.71 -1.45 16.51
C ASN A 176 -1.70 -2.38 15.81
N ASP A 177 -1.49 -2.22 14.50
CA ASP A 177 -0.52 -3.03 13.76
C ASP A 177 0.92 -2.78 14.22
N ALA A 178 1.24 -1.54 14.60
CA ALA A 178 2.56 -1.20 15.16
C ALA A 178 2.77 -1.88 16.53
N ASP A 179 1.78 -1.82 17.43
CA ASP A 179 1.85 -2.43 18.76
C ASP A 179 1.94 -3.97 18.69
N GLU A 180 1.24 -4.59 17.74
CA GLU A 180 1.26 -6.04 17.54
C GLU A 180 2.44 -6.54 16.69
N GLY A 181 3.18 -5.63 16.03
CA GLY A 181 4.24 -6.00 15.08
C GLY A 181 3.71 -6.61 13.77
N ASN A 182 2.48 -6.25 13.39
CA ASN A 182 1.78 -6.76 12.20
C ASN A 182 2.14 -6.03 10.91
N GLY A 183 3.28 -5.33 10.89
CA GLY A 183 3.80 -4.70 9.68
C GLY A 183 2.96 -3.49 9.28
N PRO A 184 2.96 -2.44 10.14
CA PRO A 184 2.34 -1.18 9.81
C PRO A 184 2.97 -0.59 8.55
N ILE A 185 2.18 0.15 7.76
CA ILE A 185 2.60 0.80 6.53
C ILE A 185 2.46 2.31 6.65
N SER A 186 1.26 2.84 6.91
CA SER A 186 1.06 4.29 6.96
C SER A 186 -0.21 4.68 7.72
N PRO A 187 -0.16 5.67 8.62
CA PRO A 187 -1.36 6.21 9.28
C PRO A 187 -2.11 7.23 8.41
N TYR A 188 -1.56 7.62 7.25
CA TYR A 188 -2.09 8.72 6.43
C TYR A 188 -3.29 8.32 5.57
N LEU A 189 -4.09 9.33 5.25
CA LEU A 189 -5.13 9.29 4.23
C LEU A 189 -4.55 9.74 2.89
N TYR A 190 -4.89 9.02 1.83
CA TYR A 190 -4.45 9.33 0.47
C TYR A 190 -5.64 9.57 -0.46
N TRP A 191 -5.40 10.38 -1.49
CA TRP A 191 -6.27 10.51 -2.66
C TRP A 191 -5.61 9.86 -3.86
N TRP A 192 -6.23 8.79 -4.35
CA TRP A 192 -5.86 8.15 -5.59
C TRP A 192 -6.62 8.80 -6.75
N ARG A 193 -5.90 9.20 -7.81
CA ARG A 193 -6.51 9.68 -9.06
C ARG A 193 -5.58 9.41 -10.24
N ASP A 194 -6.12 8.80 -11.29
CA ASP A 194 -5.40 8.47 -12.53
C ASP A 194 -4.04 7.77 -12.28
N GLY A 195 -4.01 6.83 -11.34
CA GLY A 195 -2.81 6.05 -11.00
C GLY A 195 -1.81 6.76 -10.09
N THR A 196 -2.13 7.95 -9.59
CA THR A 196 -1.29 8.71 -8.66
C THR A 196 -1.92 8.74 -7.27
N LEU A 197 -1.14 8.44 -6.24
CA LEU A 197 -1.53 8.63 -4.83
C LEU A 197 -0.93 9.93 -4.31
N THR A 198 -1.76 10.76 -3.70
CA THR A 198 -1.35 12.01 -3.05
C THR A 198 -1.76 11.97 -1.59
N SER A 199 -0.87 12.26 -0.65
CA SER A 199 -1.25 12.34 0.76
C SER A 199 -2.21 13.51 0.98
N LEU A 200 -3.28 13.25 1.73
CA LEU A 200 -4.17 14.26 2.29
C LEU A 200 -3.85 14.52 3.76
N THR A 201 -2.84 13.86 4.31
CA THR A 201 -2.42 14.03 5.70
C THR A 201 -1.07 14.71 5.75
N ALA A 202 -0.97 15.77 6.54
CA ALA A 202 0.28 16.43 6.86
C ALA A 202 0.61 16.20 8.34
N PHE A 203 1.84 15.79 8.62
CA PHE A 203 2.35 15.67 9.98
C PHE A 203 2.97 16.99 10.45
N ASP A 204 2.41 17.60 11.48
CA ASP A 204 3.02 18.77 12.12
C ASP A 204 4.07 18.30 13.14
N ASN A 205 5.33 18.43 12.74
CA ASN A 205 6.50 18.10 13.58
C ASN A 205 6.59 18.91 14.89
N ARG A 206 5.83 20.00 15.05
CA ARG A 206 5.90 20.88 16.24
C ARG A 206 5.07 20.38 17.41
N ASP A 207 3.89 19.84 17.13
CA ASP A 207 2.96 19.34 18.14
C ASP A 207 2.67 17.84 18.01
N GLY A 208 3.21 17.19 16.98
CA GLY A 208 3.06 15.76 16.74
C GLY A 208 1.66 15.39 16.24
N THR A 209 0.93 16.35 15.66
CA THR A 209 -0.44 16.13 15.19
C THR A 209 -0.51 15.81 13.71
N LEU A 210 -1.45 14.94 13.35
CA LEU A 210 -1.84 14.71 11.96
C LEU A 210 -2.99 15.64 11.62
N THR A 211 -2.83 16.40 10.55
CA THR A 211 -3.87 17.29 10.01
C THR A 211 -4.26 16.85 8.63
N ILE A 212 -5.52 17.10 8.24
CA ILE A 212 -6.00 16.81 6.89
C ILE A 212 -5.82 18.06 6.03
N GLU A 213 -5.02 17.95 4.99
CA GLU A 213 -4.82 18.97 3.96
C GLU A 213 -5.48 18.50 2.66
N VAL A 214 -6.59 19.13 2.30
CA VAL A 214 -7.32 18.84 1.07
C VAL A 214 -6.75 19.71 -0.05
N PRO A 215 -6.25 19.11 -1.16
CA PRO A 215 -5.82 19.88 -2.33
C PRO A 215 -6.96 20.74 -2.87
N GLY A 216 -6.64 21.95 -3.33
CA GLY A 216 -7.64 22.89 -3.86
C GLY A 216 -8.46 22.35 -5.05
N GLU A 217 -8.00 21.31 -5.73
CA GLU A 217 -8.77 20.61 -6.78
C GLU A 217 -9.80 19.60 -6.24
N LEU A 218 -9.63 19.14 -5.00
CA LEU A 218 -10.55 18.24 -4.30
C LEU A 218 -11.60 19.02 -3.48
N GLU A 219 -11.29 20.25 -3.05
CA GLU A 219 -12.22 21.12 -2.31
C GLU A 219 -13.60 21.29 -2.98
N PRO A 220 -13.72 21.56 -4.29
CA PRO A 220 -15.04 21.75 -4.93
C PRO A 220 -15.87 20.46 -4.97
N ILE A 221 -15.21 19.30 -4.90
CA ILE A 221 -15.83 17.98 -4.96
C ILE A 221 -16.37 17.57 -3.59
N MET A 222 -15.65 17.93 -2.51
CA MET A 222 -16.06 17.63 -1.14
C MET A 222 -17.26 18.46 -0.64
N GLY A 223 -17.62 19.53 -1.35
CA GLY A 223 -18.62 20.50 -0.88
C GLY A 223 -18.06 21.42 0.20
N PRO A 224 -18.81 22.46 0.62
CA PRO A 224 -18.34 23.40 1.63
C PRO A 224 -18.04 22.68 2.95
N SER A 225 -16.87 22.97 3.55
CA SER A 225 -16.58 22.59 4.93
C SER A 225 -17.67 23.18 5.83
N ALA A 226 -18.52 22.31 6.38
CA ALA A 226 -19.55 22.70 7.34
C ALA A 226 -18.94 23.11 8.68
#